data_AF-A0A1R2AL36-F1
#
_entry.id   AF-A0A1R2AL36-F1
#
_cell.length_a   1.000
_cell.length_b   1.000
_cell.length_c   1.000
_cell.angle_alpha   90.00
_cell.angle_beta   90.00
_cell.angle_gamma   90.00
#
_symmetry.space_group_name_H-M   'P 1'
#
loop_
_entity.id
_entity.type
_entity.pdbx_description
1 polymer ?
#
loop_
_entity_poly.entity_id
_entity_poly.type
_entity_poly.pdbx_seq_one_letter_code
_entity_poly.pdbx_strand_id
1 'polypeptide(L)'
;MDFKCSVSRCSEDVAWQCNCPEKFKFCLTHSKELMIHSSLKKCLAESIKGKYLELLVKQYTNALNHVESDCIKLSQEMICEINDLILSEQKNKANTIVNWANTLSILQREKNQYCLSVRKLLGIDNTNIKIVTDWEKLEEELKTLRKNFEESCKKINGLEKELKNSNETNKKLSDEPKYTKKYLSQENRNQLSVEEFKKRLSNLKKSDEFKNLLAQLDLQDFQKKFVQSNEYIYKVFISNDNKYIFIYRKN
;
A
#
# COMPACT_ATOMS: atom_id res chain seq x y z
N MET A 1 39.81 -21.80 2.29
CA MET A 1 38.79 -22.51 1.50
C MET A 1 38.93 -22.06 0.05
N ASP A 2 38.79 -22.96 -0.92
CA ASP A 2 38.75 -22.58 -2.34
C ASP A 2 37.38 -21.98 -2.66
N PHE A 3 37.34 -20.69 -2.97
CA PHE A 3 36.11 -19.90 -3.18
C PHE A 3 35.74 -19.77 -4.67
N LYS A 4 36.22 -20.66 -5.53
CA LYS A 4 35.95 -20.59 -6.97
C LYS A 4 34.66 -21.29 -7.35
N CYS A 5 33.97 -20.73 -8.33
CA CYS A 5 32.84 -21.37 -8.98
C CYS A 5 33.27 -22.68 -9.68
N SER A 6 32.41 -23.70 -9.62
CA SER A 6 32.59 -25.00 -10.26
C SER A 6 32.36 -24.97 -11.78
N VAL A 7 31.86 -23.87 -12.34
CA VAL A 7 31.72 -23.71 -13.79
C VAL A 7 33.10 -23.52 -14.41
N SER A 8 33.40 -24.31 -15.43
CA SER A 8 34.72 -24.31 -16.07
C SER A 8 35.12 -22.92 -16.54
N ARG A 9 36.35 -22.50 -16.23
CA ARG A 9 36.93 -21.18 -16.58
C ARG A 9 36.24 -19.98 -15.92
N CYS A 10 35.35 -20.20 -14.95
CA CYS A 10 34.83 -19.11 -14.13
C CYS A 10 35.85 -18.78 -13.02
N SER A 11 36.24 -17.50 -12.93
CA SER A 11 37.11 -16.98 -11.88
C SER A 11 36.36 -16.22 -10.79
N GLU A 12 35.03 -16.18 -10.86
CA GLU A 12 34.22 -15.44 -9.89
C GLU A 12 34.12 -16.17 -8.55
N ASP A 13 33.95 -15.36 -7.51
CA ASP A 13 33.73 -15.83 -6.15
C ASP A 13 32.40 -16.55 -6.01
N VAL A 14 32.46 -17.65 -5.26
CA VAL A 14 31.31 -18.50 -4.99
C VAL A 14 30.32 -17.78 -4.06
N ALA A 15 29.04 -17.85 -4.41
CA ALA A 15 27.94 -17.34 -3.60
C ALA A 15 27.12 -18.48 -2.98
N TRP A 16 26.99 -19.60 -3.68
CA TRP A 16 26.10 -20.72 -3.35
C TRP A 16 26.81 -22.06 -3.40
N GLN A 17 26.42 -22.99 -2.53
CA GLN A 17 26.86 -24.38 -2.54
C GLN A 17 25.66 -25.31 -2.48
N CYS A 18 25.64 -26.36 -3.32
CA CYS A 18 24.63 -27.41 -3.18
C CYS A 18 25.00 -28.41 -2.08
N ASN A 19 23.99 -29.05 -1.51
CA ASN A 19 24.14 -30.14 -0.54
C ASN A 19 24.39 -31.52 -1.19
N CYS A 20 24.67 -31.57 -2.48
CA CYS A 20 25.00 -32.80 -3.19
C CYS A 20 26.33 -33.39 -2.67
N PRO A 21 26.57 -34.70 -2.83
CA PRO A 21 27.84 -35.34 -2.46
C PRO A 21 29.06 -34.63 -3.06
N GLU A 22 28.93 -34.16 -4.31
CA GLU A 22 29.97 -33.46 -5.07
C GLU A 22 30.17 -32.00 -4.63
N LYS A 23 29.25 -31.45 -3.81
CA LYS A 23 29.33 -30.10 -3.22
C LYS A 23 29.60 -28.98 -4.24
N PHE A 24 28.90 -29.01 -5.38
CA PHE A 24 29.03 -28.01 -6.43
C PHE A 24 28.83 -26.58 -5.91
N LYS A 25 29.64 -25.67 -6.45
CA LYS A 25 29.78 -24.27 -6.03
C LYS A 25 29.45 -23.33 -7.19
N PHE A 26 28.60 -22.33 -6.95
CA PHE A 26 28.14 -21.41 -7.99
C PHE A 26 28.32 -19.95 -7.55
N CYS A 27 28.81 -19.10 -8.46
CA CYS A 27 28.81 -17.64 -8.27
C CYS A 27 27.43 -17.04 -8.58
N LEU A 28 27.28 -15.72 -8.43
CA LEU A 28 26.02 -15.03 -8.70
C LEU A 28 25.62 -15.07 -10.18
N THR A 29 26.60 -14.93 -11.09
CA THR A 29 26.35 -14.96 -12.54
C THR A 29 25.85 -16.33 -12.99
N HIS A 30 26.40 -17.41 -12.40
CA HIS A 30 25.99 -18.78 -12.69
C HIS A 30 24.87 -19.32 -11.79
N SER A 31 23.98 -18.43 -11.32
CA SER A 31 22.82 -18.82 -10.51
C SER A 31 21.78 -19.62 -11.30
N LYS A 32 21.74 -19.49 -12.63
CA LYS A 32 20.83 -20.27 -13.48
C LYS A 32 21.26 -21.74 -13.56
N GLU A 33 22.55 -22.00 -13.68
CA GLU A 33 23.15 -23.33 -13.69
C GLU A 33 22.90 -24.04 -12.36
N LEU A 34 22.97 -23.29 -11.25
CA LEU A 34 22.55 -23.78 -9.94
C LEU A 34 21.09 -24.22 -9.92
N MET A 35 20.17 -23.43 -10.49
CA MET A 35 18.74 -23.77 -10.54
C MET A 35 18.47 -25.01 -11.40
N ILE A 36 19.14 -25.12 -12.56
CA ILE A 36 19.07 -26.29 -13.43
C ILE A 36 19.60 -27.52 -12.69
N HIS A 37 20.75 -27.39 -12.02
CA HIS A 37 21.33 -28.47 -11.24
C HIS A 37 20.41 -28.89 -10.09
N SER A 38 19.90 -27.93 -9.33
CA SER A 38 18.99 -28.16 -8.19
C SER A 38 17.71 -28.86 -8.61
N SER A 39 17.09 -28.45 -9.72
CA SER A 39 15.89 -29.11 -10.25
C SER A 39 16.18 -30.54 -10.75
N LEU A 40 17.29 -30.75 -11.48
CA LEU A 40 17.65 -32.07 -12.03
C LEU A 40 18.07 -33.07 -10.93
N LYS A 41 18.83 -32.61 -9.94
CA LYS A 41 19.38 -33.45 -8.86
C LYS A 41 18.54 -33.42 -7.59
N LYS A 42 17.46 -32.61 -7.55
CA LYS A 42 16.61 -32.40 -6.36
C LYS A 42 17.41 -32.03 -5.11
N CYS A 43 18.45 -31.22 -5.27
CA CYS A 43 19.34 -30.81 -4.18
C CYS A 43 19.01 -29.40 -3.69
N LEU A 44 19.32 -29.10 -2.43
CA LEU A 44 19.17 -27.77 -1.86
C LEU A 44 20.46 -26.98 -2.02
N ALA A 45 20.31 -25.68 -2.27
CA ALA A 45 21.42 -24.75 -2.37
C ALA A 45 21.42 -23.82 -1.15
N GLU A 46 22.60 -23.62 -0.56
CA GLU A 46 22.77 -22.75 0.59
C GLU A 46 23.76 -21.64 0.25
N SER A 47 23.52 -20.45 0.81
CA SER A 47 24.43 -19.32 0.65
C SER A 47 25.71 -19.57 1.46
N ILE A 48 26.85 -19.65 0.78
CA ILE A 48 28.16 -19.80 1.42
C ILE A 48 28.49 -18.52 2.18
N LYS A 49 28.21 -17.36 1.58
CA LYS A 49 28.41 -16.06 2.24
C LYS A 49 27.57 -15.96 3.51
N GLY A 50 26.31 -16.43 3.48
CA GLY A 50 25.45 -16.51 4.67
C GLY A 50 26.06 -17.36 5.78
N LYS A 51 26.51 -18.58 5.46
CA LYS A 51 27.16 -19.47 6.45
C LYS A 51 28.45 -18.90 7.01
N TYR A 52 29.28 -18.29 6.17
CA TYR A 52 30.52 -17.65 6.61
C TYR A 52 30.23 -16.47 7.55
N LEU A 53 29.25 -15.63 7.21
CA LEU A 53 28.81 -14.54 8.08
C LEU A 53 28.26 -15.08 9.42
N GLU A 54 27.47 -16.15 9.41
CA GLU A 54 26.95 -16.76 10.65
C GLU A 54 28.09 -17.30 11.53
N LEU A 55 29.10 -17.94 10.92
CA LEU A 55 30.29 -18.40 11.65
C LEU A 55 31.10 -17.23 12.23
N LEU A 56 31.31 -16.17 11.45
CA LEU A 56 31.96 -14.96 11.93
C LEU A 56 31.19 -14.32 13.08
N VAL A 57 29.87 -14.19 12.97
CA VAL A 57 29.01 -13.66 14.03
C VAL A 57 29.16 -14.50 15.30
N LYS A 58 29.12 -15.83 15.20
CA LYS A 58 29.35 -16.71 16.37
C LYS A 58 30.73 -16.50 16.98
N GLN A 59 31.79 -16.42 16.16
CA GLN A 59 33.15 -16.18 16.65
C GLN A 59 33.27 -14.83 17.35
N TYR A 60 32.74 -13.75 16.75
CA TYR A 60 32.78 -12.42 17.35
C TYR A 60 31.93 -12.32 18.61
N THR A 61 30.75 -12.94 18.65
CA THR A 61 29.93 -13.00 19.86
C THR A 61 30.66 -13.73 20.98
N ASN A 62 31.31 -14.86 20.70
CA ASN A 62 32.11 -15.57 21.70
C ASN A 62 33.27 -14.70 22.21
N ALA A 63 33.99 -14.03 21.32
CA ALA A 63 35.06 -13.11 21.69
C ALA A 63 34.56 -11.95 22.55
N LEU A 64 33.41 -11.35 22.20
CA LEU A 64 32.77 -10.29 22.99
C LEU A 64 32.36 -10.78 24.37
N ASN A 65 31.74 -11.96 24.47
CA ASN A 65 31.35 -12.56 25.75
C ASN A 65 32.57 -12.82 26.64
N HIS A 66 33.70 -13.25 26.06
CA HIS A 66 34.95 -13.41 26.79
C HIS A 66 35.47 -12.06 27.32
N VAL A 67 35.52 -11.03 26.47
CA VAL A 67 35.94 -9.68 26.88
C VAL A 67 35.02 -9.12 27.98
N GLU A 68 33.71 -9.32 27.86
CA GLU A 68 32.75 -8.92 28.90
C GLU A 68 33.02 -9.65 30.22
N SER A 69 33.20 -10.97 30.17
CA SER A 69 33.53 -11.76 31.36
C SER A 69 34.86 -11.33 32.00
N ASP A 70 35.89 -11.03 31.21
CA ASP A 70 37.19 -10.63 31.72
C ASP A 70 37.14 -9.23 32.34
N CYS A 71 36.38 -8.30 31.74
CA CYS A 71 36.12 -6.99 32.34
C CYS A 71 35.38 -7.10 33.69
N ILE A 72 34.41 -8.01 33.80
CA ILE A 72 33.68 -8.26 35.06
C ILE A 72 34.64 -8.81 36.11
N LYS A 73 35.46 -9.83 35.77
CA LYS A 73 36.44 -10.41 36.68
C LYS A 73 37.46 -9.39 37.17
N LEU A 74 38.02 -8.61 36.25
CA LEU A 74 38.96 -7.54 36.59
C LEU A 74 38.32 -6.54 37.56
N SER A 75 37.07 -6.16 37.31
CA SER A 75 36.34 -5.24 38.21
C SER A 75 36.16 -5.85 39.61
N GLN A 76 35.85 -7.16 39.69
CA GLN A 76 35.73 -7.86 40.97
C GLN A 76 37.06 -7.95 41.71
N GLU A 77 38.14 -8.31 41.02
CA GLU A 77 39.49 -8.36 41.60
C GLU A 77 39.92 -6.99 42.13
N MET A 78 39.69 -5.92 41.37
CA MET A 78 39.95 -4.56 41.80
C MET A 78 39.15 -4.17 43.07
N ILE A 79 37.87 -4.56 43.15
CA ILE A 79 37.04 -4.31 44.33
C ILE A 79 37.59 -5.08 45.55
N CYS A 80 37.95 -6.34 45.38
CA CYS A 80 38.56 -7.15 46.44
C CYS A 80 39.84 -6.48 46.97
N GLU A 81 40.73 -6.07 46.07
CA GLU A 81 42.00 -5.45 46.45
C GLU A 81 41.81 -4.08 47.13
N ILE A 82 40.85 -3.27 46.66
CA ILE A 82 40.48 -2.02 47.34
C ILE A 82 39.99 -2.31 48.77
N ASN A 83 39.14 -3.31 48.95
CA ASN A 83 38.61 -3.67 50.27
C ASN A 83 39.72 -4.16 51.21
N ASP A 84 40.62 -5.01 50.72
CA ASP A 84 41.77 -5.50 51.50
C ASP A 84 42.70 -4.36 51.93
N LEU A 85 42.94 -3.39 51.05
CA LEU A 85 43.72 -2.19 51.35
C LEU A 85 43.02 -1.29 52.38
N ILE A 86 41.69 -1.17 52.33
CA ILE A 86 40.91 -0.41 53.32
C ILE A 86 40.97 -1.08 54.69
N LEU A 87 40.79 -2.41 54.75
CA LEU A 87 40.89 -3.20 55.98
C LEU A 87 42.30 -3.14 56.59
N SER A 88 43.32 -3.01 55.75
CA SER A 88 44.72 -2.85 56.15
C SER A 88 45.11 -1.40 56.47
N GLU A 89 44.14 -0.48 56.57
CA GLU A 89 44.33 0.96 56.81
C GLU A 89 45.18 1.71 55.75
N GLN A 90 45.42 1.11 54.58
CA GLN A 90 46.21 1.69 53.48
C GLN A 90 45.36 2.57 52.54
N LYS A 91 44.59 3.51 53.11
CA LYS A 91 43.59 4.33 52.39
C LYS A 91 44.17 5.10 51.18
N ASN A 92 45.42 5.55 51.26
CA ASN A 92 46.06 6.28 50.16
C ASN A 92 46.26 5.41 48.91
N LYS A 93 46.57 4.11 49.08
CA LYS A 93 46.71 3.17 47.96
C LYS A 93 45.36 2.80 47.36
N ALA A 94 44.37 2.55 48.21
CA ALA A 94 42.99 2.32 47.77
C ALA A 94 42.46 3.50 46.93
N ASN A 95 42.66 4.73 47.41
CA ASN A 95 42.28 5.94 46.67
C ASN A 95 43.00 6.08 45.33
N THR A 96 44.24 5.60 45.23
CA THR A 96 45.00 5.62 43.96
C THR A 96 44.35 4.71 42.92
N ILE A 97 43.94 3.50 43.31
CA ILE A 97 43.25 2.54 42.42
C ILE A 97 41.89 3.09 42.00
N VAL A 98 41.13 3.66 42.93
CA VAL A 98 39.83 4.30 42.64
C VAL A 98 39.99 5.46 41.66
N ASN A 99 40.97 6.34 41.88
CA ASN A 99 41.23 7.46 40.99
C ASN A 99 41.61 6.99 39.59
N TRP A 100 42.48 5.97 39.48
CA TRP A 100 42.82 5.36 38.20
C TRP A 100 41.58 4.79 37.49
N ALA A 101 40.74 4.02 38.20
CA ALA A 101 39.51 3.48 37.63
C ALA A 101 38.57 4.58 37.10
N ASN A 102 38.46 5.69 37.85
CA ASN A 102 37.66 6.85 37.44
C ASN A 102 38.20 7.53 36.17
N THR A 103 39.52 7.50 35.92
CA THR A 103 40.10 8.03 34.68
C THR A 103 39.68 7.27 33.42
N LEU A 104 39.20 6.02 33.55
CA LEU A 104 38.66 5.27 32.42
C LEU A 104 37.34 5.88 31.92
N SER A 105 36.61 6.57 32.81
CA SER A 105 35.37 7.30 32.52
C SER A 105 34.36 6.49 31.68
N ILE A 106 34.30 5.18 31.91
CA ILE A 106 33.59 4.22 31.04
C ILE A 106 32.11 4.60 30.87
N LEU A 107 31.48 5.09 31.93
CA LEU A 107 30.07 5.52 31.93
C LEU A 107 29.81 6.84 31.19
N GLN A 108 30.84 7.68 31.01
CA GLN A 108 30.73 8.99 30.38
C GLN A 108 31.20 8.99 28.92
N ARG A 109 31.84 7.90 28.47
CA ARG A 109 32.29 7.79 27.09
C ARG A 109 31.11 7.65 26.14
N GLU A 110 31.18 8.38 25.03
CA GLU A 110 30.28 8.16 23.91
C GLU A 110 30.40 6.71 23.43
N LYS A 111 29.27 6.00 23.39
CA LYS A 111 29.20 4.57 23.06
C LYS A 111 29.96 4.23 21.78
N ASN A 112 29.85 5.06 20.74
CA ASN A 112 30.50 4.85 19.45
C ASN A 112 32.03 4.94 19.54
N GLN A 113 32.56 5.92 20.26
CA GLN A 113 34.00 6.10 20.46
C GLN A 113 34.60 4.98 21.32
N TYR A 114 33.86 4.54 22.35
CA TYR A 114 34.25 3.39 23.16
C TYR A 114 34.30 2.11 22.32
N CYS A 115 33.25 1.81 21.56
CA CYS A 115 33.21 0.65 20.67
C CYS A 115 34.34 0.69 19.63
N LEU A 116 34.64 1.84 19.03
CA LEU A 116 35.76 1.99 18.08
C LEU A 116 37.12 1.73 18.73
N SER A 117 37.31 2.22 19.95
CA SER A 117 38.55 2.02 20.71
C SER A 117 38.76 0.54 21.07
N VAL A 118 37.70 -0.12 21.53
CA VAL A 118 37.73 -1.57 21.84
C VAL A 118 37.96 -2.39 20.57
N ARG A 119 37.29 -2.06 19.45
CA ARG A 119 37.48 -2.75 18.16
C ARG A 119 38.93 -2.65 17.67
N LYS A 120 39.55 -1.46 17.79
CA LYS A 120 40.98 -1.27 17.46
C LYS A 120 41.88 -2.10 18.37
N LEU A 121 41.60 -2.12 19.68
CA LEU A 121 42.38 -2.87 20.66
C LEU A 121 42.33 -4.39 20.40
N LEU A 122 41.17 -4.89 19.97
CA LEU A 122 40.96 -6.30 19.62
C LEU A 122 41.45 -6.68 18.21
N GLY A 123 42.09 -5.75 17.48
CA GLY A 123 42.63 -6.02 16.14
C GLY A 123 41.56 -6.33 15.08
N ILE A 124 40.33 -5.84 15.26
CA ILE A 124 39.26 -6.00 14.26
C ILE A 124 39.56 -5.06 13.09
N ASP A 125 40.06 -5.63 11.98
CA ASP A 125 40.53 -4.92 10.79
C ASP A 125 39.53 -3.90 10.22
N ASN A 126 40.06 -2.81 9.64
CA ASN A 126 39.33 -1.72 9.00
C ASN A 126 38.40 -2.20 7.88
N THR A 127 38.73 -3.32 7.23
CA THR A 127 37.88 -3.95 6.21
C THR A 127 36.57 -4.47 6.80
N ASN A 128 36.63 -5.07 8.00
CA ASN A 128 35.44 -5.49 8.75
C ASN A 128 34.70 -4.28 9.36
N ILE A 129 35.41 -3.21 9.72
CA ILE A 129 34.79 -1.95 10.16
C ILE A 129 33.92 -1.36 9.06
N LYS A 130 34.38 -1.36 7.80
CA LYS A 130 33.58 -0.90 6.66
C LYS A 130 32.32 -1.74 6.48
N ILE A 131 32.40 -3.06 6.65
CA ILE A 131 31.25 -3.96 6.61
C ILE A 131 30.23 -3.63 7.71
N VAL A 132 30.69 -3.34 8.94
CA VAL A 132 29.80 -2.97 10.05
C VAL A 132 29.14 -1.62 9.80
N THR A 133 29.88 -0.61 9.35
CA THR A 133 29.33 0.72 9.04
C THR A 133 28.37 0.68 7.85
N ASP A 134 28.69 -0.08 6.80
CA ASP A 134 27.80 -0.28 5.66
C ASP A 134 26.54 -1.03 6.07
N TRP A 135 26.64 -1.98 7.02
CA TRP A 135 25.48 -2.70 7.56
C TRP A 135 24.58 -1.80 8.42
N GLU A 136 25.15 -0.99 9.32
CA GLU A 136 24.41 -0.01 10.14
C GLU A 136 23.68 1.01 9.25
N LYS A 137 24.32 1.46 8.17
CA LYS A 137 23.71 2.33 7.16
C LYS A 137 22.56 1.62 6.43
N LEU A 138 22.77 0.38 6.01
CA LEU A 138 21.75 -0.44 5.34
C LEU A 138 20.54 -0.71 6.26
N GLU A 139 20.76 -0.89 7.55
CA GLU A 139 19.70 -1.09 8.54
C GLU A 139 18.83 0.16 8.70
N GLU A 140 19.42 1.36 8.77
CA GLU A 140 18.67 2.61 8.81
C GLU A 140 17.95 2.91 7.47
N GLU A 141 18.56 2.59 6.33
CA GLU A 141 17.90 2.66 5.02
C GLU A 141 16.68 1.72 4.94
N LEU A 142 16.81 0.47 5.42
CA LEU A 142 15.70 -0.49 5.49
C LEU A 142 14.57 -0.03 6.41
N LYS A 143 14.91 0.57 7.55
CA LYS A 143 13.95 1.11 8.51
C LYS A 143 13.16 2.27 7.91
N THR A 144 13.85 3.13 7.15
CA THR A 144 13.23 4.23 6.40
C THR A 144 12.33 3.70 5.29
N LEU A 145 12.80 2.71 4.52
CA LEU A 145 12.03 2.08 3.45
C LEU A 145 10.76 1.42 3.99
N ARG A 146 10.84 0.73 5.14
CA ARG A 146 9.69 0.11 5.79
C ARG A 146 8.64 1.14 6.21
N LYS A 147 9.05 2.28 6.78
CA LYS A 147 8.13 3.38 7.11
C LYS A 147 7.44 3.93 5.87
N ASN A 148 8.19 4.18 4.80
CA ASN A 148 7.65 4.70 3.54
C ASN A 148 6.65 3.71 2.90
N PHE A 149 6.95 2.41 2.96
CA PHE A 149 6.06 1.36 2.49
C PHE A 149 4.75 1.34 3.29
N GLU A 150 4.83 1.39 4.62
CA GLU A 150 3.66 1.40 5.49
C GLU A 150 2.77 2.63 5.26
N GLU A 151 3.38 3.80 5.06
CA GLU A 151 2.66 5.03 4.71
C GLU A 151 1.97 4.92 3.33
N SER A 152 2.64 4.29 2.36
CA SER A 152 2.07 4.05 1.03
C SER A 152 0.88 3.08 1.10
N CYS A 153 0.96 2.02 1.90
CA CYS A 153 -0.18 1.13 2.16
C CYS A 153 -1.36 1.87 2.79
N LYS A 154 -1.11 2.78 3.75
CA LYS A 154 -2.17 3.61 4.34
C LYS A 154 -2.86 4.51 3.29
N LYS A 155 -2.09 5.09 2.35
CA LYS A 155 -2.63 5.89 1.24
C LYS A 155 -3.48 5.06 0.29
N ILE A 156 -3.03 3.87 -0.09
CA ILE A 156 -3.79 2.95 -0.96
C ILE A 156 -5.12 2.58 -0.31
N ASN A 157 -5.12 2.19 0.97
CA ASN A 157 -6.35 1.86 1.69
C ASN A 157 -7.32 3.05 1.79
N GLY A 158 -6.79 4.28 1.86
CA GLY A 158 -7.59 5.50 1.81
C GLY A 158 -8.28 5.67 0.45
N LEU A 159 -7.51 5.56 -0.64
CA LEU A 159 -8.01 5.65 -2.00
C LEU A 159 -9.04 4.56 -2.33
N GLU A 160 -8.85 3.33 -1.84
CA GLU A 160 -9.82 2.24 -2.02
C GLU A 160 -11.17 2.55 -1.36
N LYS A 161 -11.16 3.17 -0.17
CA LYS A 161 -12.39 3.61 0.50
C LYS A 161 -13.08 4.72 -0.28
N GLU A 162 -12.33 5.71 -0.77
CA GLU A 162 -12.86 6.79 -1.59
C GLU A 162 -13.48 6.26 -2.88
N LEU A 163 -12.80 5.33 -3.56
CA LEU A 163 -13.29 4.69 -4.78
C LEU A 163 -14.60 3.93 -4.52
N LYS A 164 -14.69 3.20 -3.41
CA LYS A 164 -15.90 2.47 -3.03
C LYS A 164 -17.08 3.43 -2.79
N ASN A 165 -16.85 4.51 -2.06
CA ASN A 165 -17.86 5.54 -1.79
C ASN A 165 -18.33 6.22 -3.09
N SER A 166 -17.39 6.56 -3.99
CA SER A 166 -17.71 7.16 -5.28
C SER A 166 -18.55 6.21 -6.15
N ASN A 167 -18.20 4.93 -6.20
CA ASN A 167 -18.98 3.92 -6.92
C ASN A 167 -20.40 3.75 -6.36
N GLU A 168 -20.57 3.73 -5.03
CA GLU A 168 -21.90 3.68 -4.41
C GLU A 168 -22.74 4.92 -4.75
N THR A 169 -22.11 6.10 -4.79
CA THR A 169 -22.78 7.36 -5.13
C THR A 169 -23.18 7.40 -6.60
N ASN A 170 -22.29 6.98 -7.51
CA ASN A 170 -22.59 6.86 -8.94
C ASN A 170 -23.71 5.86 -9.22
N LYS A 171 -23.76 4.76 -8.46
CA LYS A 171 -24.84 3.77 -8.57
C LYS A 171 -26.20 4.41 -8.23
N LYS A 172 -26.29 5.15 -7.12
CA LYS A 172 -27.50 5.89 -6.71
C LYS A 172 -27.93 6.90 -7.78
N LEU A 173 -26.99 7.68 -8.31
CA LEU A 173 -27.24 8.66 -9.38
C LEU A 173 -27.65 8.00 -10.71
N SER A 174 -27.21 6.77 -10.99
CA SER A 174 -27.62 6.02 -12.19
C SER A 174 -29.01 5.42 -12.08
N ASP A 175 -29.48 5.16 -10.85
CA ASP A 175 -30.80 4.58 -10.59
C ASP A 175 -31.90 5.67 -10.60
N GLU A 176 -31.61 6.88 -10.14
CA GLU A 176 -32.51 8.05 -10.22
C GLU A 176 -33.17 8.27 -11.60
N PRO A 177 -32.41 8.37 -12.72
CA PRO A 177 -32.99 8.63 -14.04
C PRO A 177 -33.82 7.46 -14.56
N LYS A 178 -33.62 6.23 -14.07
CA LYS A 178 -34.50 5.10 -14.44
C LYS A 178 -35.89 5.26 -13.83
N TYR A 179 -36.00 5.76 -12.61
CA TYR A 179 -37.29 6.03 -11.96
C TYR A 179 -38.01 7.21 -12.61
N THR A 180 -37.31 8.31 -12.92
CA THR A 180 -37.90 9.48 -13.61
C THR A 180 -38.36 9.12 -15.02
N LYS A 181 -37.58 8.32 -15.75
CA LYS A 181 -37.95 7.88 -17.11
C LYS A 181 -39.15 6.93 -17.09
N LYS A 182 -39.32 6.11 -16.05
CA LYS A 182 -40.50 5.24 -15.88
C LYS A 182 -41.77 6.06 -15.61
N TYR A 183 -41.69 7.11 -14.79
CA TYR A 183 -42.79 8.05 -14.54
C TYR A 183 -43.18 8.82 -15.81
N LEU A 184 -42.20 9.38 -16.54
CA LEU A 184 -42.44 10.07 -17.81
C LEU A 184 -43.03 9.16 -18.90
N SER A 185 -42.60 7.89 -18.94
CA SER A 185 -43.18 6.90 -19.86
C SER A 185 -44.62 6.52 -19.51
N GLN A 186 -45.01 6.67 -18.25
CA GLN A 186 -46.35 6.35 -17.76
C GLN A 186 -47.31 7.54 -17.92
N GLU A 187 -46.84 8.79 -17.78
CA GLU A 187 -47.59 9.98 -18.20
C GLU A 187 -47.84 10.00 -19.72
N ASN A 188 -46.82 9.69 -20.53
CA ASN A 188 -46.97 9.66 -21.99
C ASN A 188 -47.87 8.53 -22.52
N ARG A 189 -48.16 7.48 -21.74
CA ARG A 189 -49.11 6.43 -22.15
C ARG A 189 -50.57 6.88 -22.14
N ASN A 190 -50.87 7.98 -21.45
CA ASN A 190 -52.23 8.54 -21.40
C ASN A 190 -52.43 9.69 -22.40
N GLN A 191 -51.40 10.10 -23.14
CA GLN A 191 -51.51 11.08 -24.21
C GLN A 191 -51.83 10.38 -25.54
N LEU A 192 -52.97 10.74 -26.12
CA LEU A 192 -53.38 10.33 -27.46
C LEU A 192 -52.39 10.90 -28.49
N SER A 193 -51.87 10.06 -29.38
CA SER A 193 -51.13 10.54 -30.55
C SER A 193 -52.04 11.40 -31.44
N VAL A 194 -51.47 12.37 -32.16
CA VAL A 194 -52.24 13.30 -33.00
C VAL A 194 -53.00 12.57 -34.10
N GLU A 195 -52.43 11.49 -34.64
CA GLU A 195 -53.05 10.65 -35.66
C GLU A 195 -54.27 9.90 -35.09
N GLU A 196 -54.15 9.37 -33.87
CA GLU A 196 -55.26 8.69 -33.19
C GLU A 196 -56.36 9.67 -32.78
N PHE A 197 -55.97 10.89 -32.38
CA PHE A 197 -56.89 12.00 -32.16
C PHE A 197 -57.66 12.35 -33.43
N LYS A 198 -56.99 12.56 -34.57
CA LYS A 198 -57.63 12.86 -35.86
C LYS A 198 -58.63 11.79 -36.27
N LYS A 199 -58.29 10.52 -36.07
CA LYS A 199 -59.18 9.38 -36.38
C LYS A 199 -60.42 9.35 -35.48
N ARG A 200 -60.28 9.67 -34.19
CA ARG A 200 -61.44 9.80 -33.29
C ARG A 200 -62.27 11.03 -33.66
N LEU A 201 -61.62 12.13 -34.03
CA LEU A 201 -62.26 13.38 -34.48
C LEU A 201 -63.17 13.17 -35.69
N SER A 202 -62.70 12.45 -36.70
CA SER A 202 -63.46 12.20 -37.93
C SER A 202 -64.71 11.36 -37.70
N ASN A 203 -64.77 10.60 -36.59
CA ASN A 203 -65.85 9.68 -36.28
C ASN A 203 -66.91 10.27 -35.33
N LEU A 204 -66.66 11.45 -34.76
CA LEU A 204 -67.54 12.08 -33.76
C LEU A 204 -68.57 13.01 -34.39
N LYS A 205 -69.84 12.85 -34.02
CA LYS A 205 -70.96 13.69 -34.47
C LYS A 205 -71.52 14.55 -33.32
N LYS A 206 -70.83 15.65 -32.97
CA LYS A 206 -71.27 16.74 -32.02
C LYS A 206 -71.55 16.23 -30.58
N SER A 207 -71.45 16.94 -29.46
CA SER A 207 -71.04 18.28 -29.03
C SER A 207 -70.19 18.18 -27.73
N ASP A 208 -70.31 17.09 -26.96
CA ASP A 208 -69.75 17.02 -25.60
C ASP A 208 -68.55 16.07 -25.47
N GLU A 209 -68.57 14.94 -26.19
CA GLU A 209 -67.41 14.04 -26.30
C GLU A 209 -66.20 14.75 -26.93
N PHE A 210 -66.47 15.75 -27.76
CA PHE A 210 -65.46 16.57 -28.43
C PHE A 210 -64.65 17.43 -27.44
N LYS A 211 -65.33 18.01 -26.44
CA LYS A 211 -64.72 18.81 -25.38
C LYS A 211 -63.79 17.96 -24.53
N ASN A 212 -64.23 16.76 -24.18
CA ASN A 212 -63.43 15.79 -23.41
C ASN A 212 -62.17 15.35 -24.17
N LEU A 213 -62.27 15.16 -25.49
CA LEU A 213 -61.12 14.84 -26.33
C LEU A 213 -60.12 16.00 -26.44
N LEU A 214 -60.59 17.24 -26.59
CA LEU A 214 -59.71 18.40 -26.60
C LEU A 214 -58.97 18.60 -25.27
N ALA A 215 -59.59 18.29 -24.13
CA ALA A 215 -58.94 18.39 -22.82
C ALA A 215 -57.79 17.39 -22.62
N GLN A 216 -57.80 16.28 -23.38
CA GLN A 216 -56.76 15.24 -23.34
C GLN A 216 -55.56 15.57 -24.22
N LEU A 217 -55.63 16.61 -25.06
CA LEU A 217 -54.50 17.08 -25.86
C LEU A 217 -53.66 18.08 -25.07
N ASP A 218 -52.37 17.80 -24.96
CA ASP A 218 -51.38 18.70 -24.36
C ASP A 218 -50.71 19.55 -25.45
N LEU A 219 -51.51 20.40 -26.09
CA LEU A 219 -51.02 21.31 -27.11
C LEU A 219 -50.45 22.57 -26.48
N GLN A 220 -49.26 22.94 -26.92
CA GLN A 220 -48.60 24.18 -26.53
C GLN A 220 -49.55 25.35 -26.83
N ASP A 221 -49.81 26.19 -25.83
CA ASP A 221 -50.68 27.38 -25.87
C ASP A 221 -52.20 27.12 -26.00
N PHE A 222 -52.68 25.88 -25.89
CA PHE A 222 -54.13 25.61 -25.85
C PHE A 222 -54.75 26.03 -24.51
N GLN A 223 -55.63 27.03 -24.54
CA GLN A 223 -56.31 27.52 -23.35
C GLN A 223 -57.41 26.55 -22.90
N LYS A 224 -57.10 25.69 -21.92
CA LYS A 224 -58.04 24.70 -21.34
C LYS A 224 -59.36 25.31 -20.84
N LYS A 225 -59.38 26.60 -20.50
CA LYS A 225 -60.60 27.36 -20.15
C LYS A 225 -61.66 27.31 -21.25
N PHE A 226 -61.26 27.14 -22.51
CA PHE A 226 -62.17 27.01 -23.65
C PHE A 226 -63.03 25.74 -23.59
N VAL A 227 -62.51 24.64 -23.05
CA VAL A 227 -63.27 23.38 -22.91
C VAL A 227 -64.39 23.51 -21.87
N GLN A 228 -64.21 24.43 -20.91
CA GLN A 228 -65.13 24.64 -19.79
C GLN A 228 -66.26 25.63 -20.11
N SER A 229 -66.25 26.29 -21.28
CA SER A 229 -67.34 27.17 -21.69
C SER A 229 -68.52 26.38 -22.26
N ASN A 230 -69.75 26.87 -22.07
CA ASN A 230 -70.97 26.26 -22.65
C ASN A 230 -71.15 26.60 -24.14
N GLU A 231 -70.11 27.08 -24.81
CA GLU A 231 -70.19 27.47 -26.21
C GLU A 231 -70.30 26.25 -27.13
N TYR A 232 -71.09 26.40 -28.20
CA TYR A 232 -71.32 25.36 -29.20
C TYR A 232 -70.21 25.37 -30.25
N ILE A 233 -69.46 24.27 -30.33
CA ILE A 233 -68.40 24.09 -31.34
C ILE A 233 -69.06 23.56 -32.61
N TYR A 234 -69.00 24.35 -33.69
CA TYR A 234 -69.59 23.96 -34.96
C TYR A 234 -68.63 23.11 -35.80
N LYS A 235 -67.34 23.49 -35.86
CA LYS A 235 -66.33 22.76 -36.61
C LYS A 235 -64.94 22.98 -36.05
N VAL A 236 -64.06 22.00 -36.19
CA VAL A 236 -62.65 22.13 -35.82
C VAL A 236 -61.78 21.63 -36.95
N PHE A 237 -60.67 22.33 -37.16
CA PHE A 237 -59.64 21.97 -38.12
C PHE A 237 -58.30 21.92 -37.43
N ILE A 238 -57.50 20.92 -37.76
CA ILE A 238 -56.10 20.86 -37.37
C ILE A 238 -55.28 21.11 -38.63
N SER A 239 -54.31 22.00 -38.50
CA SER A 239 -53.30 22.24 -39.53
C SER A 239 -52.56 20.96 -39.92
N ASN A 240 -52.09 20.88 -41.16
CA ASN A 240 -51.41 19.68 -41.66
C ASN A 240 -50.07 19.42 -40.95
N ASP A 241 -49.43 20.47 -40.41
CA ASP A 241 -48.22 20.36 -39.60
C ASP A 241 -48.50 20.01 -38.12
N ASN A 242 -49.79 19.81 -37.75
CA ASN A 242 -50.26 19.45 -36.41
C ASN A 242 -49.96 20.50 -35.32
N LYS A 243 -49.52 21.72 -35.69
CA LYS A 243 -49.11 22.73 -34.71
C LYS A 243 -50.27 23.57 -34.21
N TYR A 244 -51.28 23.76 -35.03
CA TYR A 244 -52.40 24.67 -34.76
C TYR A 244 -53.76 23.99 -34.90
N ILE A 245 -54.68 24.35 -34.00
CA ILE A 245 -56.10 23.99 -34.05
C ILE A 245 -56.94 25.25 -34.26
N PHE A 246 -57.80 25.22 -35.27
CA PHE A 246 -58.80 26.25 -35.54
C PHE A 246 -60.18 25.76 -35.14
N ILE A 247 -60.87 26.54 -34.31
CA ILE A 247 -62.20 26.18 -33.80
C ILE A 247 -63.21 27.21 -34.31
N TYR A 248 -64.14 26.75 -35.15
CA TYR A 248 -65.22 27.55 -35.67
C TYR A 248 -66.42 27.49 -34.74
N ARG A 249 -66.82 28.66 -34.24
CA ARG A 249 -67.99 28.84 -33.37
C ARG A 249 -69.15 29.35 -34.22
N LYS A 250 -70.35 28.85 -33.94
CA LYS A 250 -71.57 29.42 -34.50
C LYS A 250 -72.14 30.33 -33.42
N ASN A 251 -72.17 31.64 -33.69
CA ASN A 251 -72.91 32.60 -32.87
C ASN A 251 -74.41 32.35 -32.99
#